data_AF-A0A2T7SQN5-F1
#
_entry.id   AF-A0A2T7SQN5-F1
#
_cell.length_a   1.000
_cell.length_b   1.000
_cell.length_c   1.000
_cell.angle_alpha   90.00
_cell.angle_beta   90.00
_cell.angle_gamma   90.00
#
_symmetry.space_group_name_H-M   'P 1'
#
loop_
_entity.id
_entity.type
_entity.pdbx_description
1 polymer ?
#
loop_
_entity_poly.entity_id
_entity_poly.type
_entity_poly.pdbx_seq_one_letter_code
_entity_poly.pdbx_strand_id
1 'polypeptide(L)'
;EAVALGAGAGTVLAHAGAAWSERAGGTSGALWGAALTSFGAVLGDHDGGTGGGGSGPAGRNGSTGGRDATDGARLTRAVRAAVDAVLRIGGARPGDKTLVDAAVPFADRLEAALPSAGFAAAWAQAARAASEAAEA
;
A
#
# COMPACT_ATOMS: atom_id res chain seq x y z
N GLU A 1 0.44 -8.14 -18.81
CA GLU A 1 0.65 -7.18 -19.91
C GLU A 1 1.47 -5.97 -19.45
N ALA A 2 0.99 -5.13 -18.51
CA ALA A 2 1.73 -3.94 -18.04
C ALA A 2 3.19 -4.21 -17.61
N VAL A 3 3.45 -5.27 -16.81
CA VAL A 3 4.82 -5.65 -16.41
C VAL A 3 5.70 -5.98 -17.62
N ALA A 4 5.15 -6.67 -18.62
CA ALA A 4 5.89 -7.05 -19.83
C ALA A 4 6.21 -5.83 -20.72
N LEU A 5 5.50 -4.72 -20.55
CA LEU A 5 5.74 -3.44 -21.22
C LEU A 5 6.69 -2.53 -20.43
N GLY A 6 7.28 -3.02 -19.34
CA GLY A 6 8.21 -2.23 -18.51
C GLY A 6 7.54 -1.16 -17.65
N ALA A 7 6.23 -1.30 -17.38
CA ALA A 7 5.51 -0.35 -16.54
C ALA A 7 5.99 -0.38 -15.08
N GLY A 8 5.97 0.78 -14.42
CA GLY A 8 6.25 0.93 -12.99
C GLY A 8 5.16 0.34 -12.09
N ALA A 9 5.45 0.30 -10.78
CA ALA A 9 4.58 -0.36 -9.79
C ALA A 9 3.17 0.23 -9.75
N GLY A 10 3.02 1.56 -9.87
CA GLY A 10 1.74 2.24 -9.86
C GLY A 10 0.84 1.81 -11.01
N THR A 11 1.36 1.83 -12.23
CA THR A 11 0.67 1.41 -13.45
C THR A 11 0.32 -0.08 -13.39
N VAL A 12 1.26 -0.94 -12.95
CA VAL A 12 0.98 -2.37 -12.79
C VAL A 12 -0.19 -2.62 -11.84
N LEU A 13 -0.21 -1.94 -10.70
CA LEU A 13 -1.27 -2.09 -9.70
C LEU A 13 -2.60 -1.51 -10.15
N ALA A 14 -2.60 -0.39 -10.88
CA ALA A 14 -3.80 0.18 -11.47
C ALA A 14 -4.45 -0.78 -12.47
N HIS A 15 -3.64 -1.35 -13.38
CA HIS A 15 -4.13 -2.36 -14.33
C HIS A 15 -4.61 -3.64 -13.63
N ALA A 16 -3.89 -4.10 -12.60
CA ALA A 16 -4.31 -5.26 -11.83
C ALA A 16 -5.64 -5.00 -11.10
N GLY A 17 -5.82 -3.82 -10.51
CA GLY A 17 -7.04 -3.42 -9.82
C GLY A 17 -8.25 -3.36 -10.75
N ALA A 18 -8.11 -2.71 -11.92
CA ALA A 18 -9.16 -2.66 -12.94
C ALA A 18 -9.55 -4.08 -13.39
N ALA A 19 -8.56 -4.88 -13.76
CA ALA A 19 -8.78 -6.24 -14.24
C ALA A 19 -9.38 -7.18 -13.17
N TRP A 20 -9.07 -6.96 -11.88
CA TRP A 20 -9.68 -7.69 -10.78
C TRP A 20 -11.16 -7.33 -10.63
N SER A 21 -11.48 -6.02 -10.65
CA SER A 21 -12.86 -5.54 -10.53
C SER A 21 -13.75 -6.07 -11.65
N GLU A 22 -13.23 -6.12 -12.89
CA GLU A 22 -13.97 -6.62 -14.06
C GLU A 22 -14.26 -8.12 -14.00
N ARG A 23 -13.32 -8.93 -13.47
CA ARG A 23 -13.44 -10.39 -13.47
C ARG A 23 -14.09 -10.98 -12.22
N ALA A 24 -13.79 -10.43 -11.04
CA ALA A 24 -14.25 -11.00 -9.78
C ALA A 24 -15.75 -10.80 -9.55
N GLY A 25 -16.31 -9.70 -10.09
CA GLY A 25 -17.73 -9.34 -9.91
C GLY A 25 -18.10 -9.02 -8.46
N GLY A 26 -19.29 -8.43 -8.27
CA GLY A 26 -19.84 -8.14 -6.95
C GLY A 26 -19.06 -7.11 -6.12
N THR A 27 -19.47 -6.96 -4.86
CA THR A 27 -18.91 -5.95 -3.95
C THR A 27 -17.43 -6.21 -3.65
N SER A 28 -17.04 -7.47 -3.39
CA SER A 28 -15.64 -7.81 -3.08
C SER A 28 -14.71 -7.53 -4.25
N GLY A 29 -15.14 -7.75 -5.49
CA GLY A 29 -14.39 -7.37 -6.69
C GLY A 29 -14.10 -5.88 -6.76
N ALA A 30 -15.13 -5.05 -6.53
CA ALA A 30 -15.01 -3.60 -6.50
C ALA A 30 -14.09 -3.09 -5.38
N LEU A 31 -14.18 -3.69 -4.17
CA LEU A 31 -13.35 -3.32 -3.02
C LEU A 31 -11.86 -3.57 -3.30
N TRP A 32 -11.51 -4.77 -3.77
CA TRP A 32 -10.12 -5.11 -4.07
C TRP A 32 -9.57 -4.31 -5.27
N GLY A 33 -10.38 -4.09 -6.29
CA GLY A 33 -9.99 -3.27 -7.44
C GLY A 33 -9.63 -1.84 -7.03
N ALA A 34 -10.44 -1.23 -6.17
CA ALA A 34 -10.18 0.10 -5.65
C ALA A 34 -8.99 0.16 -4.70
N ALA A 35 -8.83 -0.84 -3.82
CA ALA A 35 -7.70 -0.93 -2.91
C ALA A 35 -6.37 -0.96 -3.68
N LEU A 36 -6.26 -1.81 -4.70
CA LEU A 36 -5.06 -1.93 -5.55
C LEU A 36 -4.77 -0.63 -6.32
N THR A 37 -5.82 -0.01 -6.88
CA THR A 37 -5.68 1.25 -7.61
C THR A 37 -5.18 2.38 -6.72
N SER A 38 -5.77 2.54 -5.53
CA SER A 38 -5.36 3.57 -4.56
C SER A 38 -3.96 3.33 -4.02
N PHE A 39 -3.60 2.07 -3.76
CA PHE A 39 -2.23 1.71 -3.35
C PHE A 39 -1.22 2.10 -4.44
N GLY A 40 -1.49 1.70 -5.69
CA GLY A 40 -0.65 2.00 -6.84
C GLY A 40 -0.48 3.49 -7.08
N ALA A 41 -1.54 4.28 -6.93
CA ALA A 41 -1.50 5.73 -7.08
C ALA A 41 -0.55 6.42 -6.08
N VAL A 42 -0.41 5.88 -4.86
CA VAL A 42 0.53 6.41 -3.87
C VAL A 42 1.97 6.00 -4.18
N LEU A 43 2.18 4.78 -4.68
CA LEU A 43 3.53 4.33 -5.05
C LEU A 43 4.07 5.09 -6.27
N GLY A 44 3.23 5.28 -7.29
CA GLY A 44 3.65 5.82 -8.57
C GLY A 44 4.54 4.86 -9.36
N ASP A 45 5.02 5.31 -10.52
CA ASP A 45 5.86 4.53 -11.44
C ASP A 45 7.34 4.81 -11.29
N HIS A 46 7.78 5.22 -10.10
CA HIS A 46 9.18 5.55 -9.91
C HIS A 46 10.06 4.33 -10.18
N ASP A 47 10.91 4.45 -11.19
CA ASP A 47 11.93 3.47 -11.51
C ASP A 47 12.79 3.22 -10.29
N GLY A 48 12.95 1.94 -9.93
CA GLY A 48 13.94 1.51 -8.96
C GLY A 48 15.33 1.86 -9.45
N GLY A 49 15.79 3.08 -9.17
CA GLY A 49 17.17 3.54 -9.25
C GLY A 49 17.98 3.09 -10.47
N THR A 50 17.81 3.73 -11.62
CA THR A 50 18.92 4.10 -12.53
C THR A 50 18.39 5.03 -13.65
N GLY A 51 18.78 6.30 -13.62
CA GLY A 51 18.56 7.22 -14.75
C GLY A 51 18.14 8.62 -14.31
N GLY A 52 19.04 9.59 -14.49
CA GLY A 52 18.92 10.95 -13.96
C GLY A 52 17.85 11.80 -14.67
N GLY A 53 17.07 12.50 -13.85
CA GLY A 53 16.19 13.60 -14.27
C GLY A 53 16.42 14.89 -13.46
N GLY A 54 17.61 15.05 -12.86
CA GLY A 54 17.98 16.23 -12.09
C GLY A 54 19.34 16.73 -12.51
N SER A 55 19.38 17.72 -13.39
CA SER A 55 20.57 18.55 -13.65
C SER A 55 20.93 19.30 -12.36
N GLY A 56 21.77 18.70 -11.52
CA GLY A 56 22.32 19.30 -10.31
C GLY A 56 23.61 18.58 -9.91
N PRO A 57 24.64 19.28 -9.43
CA PRO A 57 25.99 18.71 -9.31
C PRO A 57 26.02 17.62 -8.24
N ALA A 58 26.67 16.51 -8.60
CA ALA A 58 26.86 15.33 -7.78
C ALA A 58 27.61 15.66 -6.47
N GLY A 59 26.88 15.61 -5.35
CA GLY A 59 27.42 15.57 -4.00
C GLY A 59 27.09 14.24 -3.33
N ARG A 60 28.13 13.49 -2.97
CA ARG A 60 28.08 12.14 -2.37
C ARG A 60 27.61 12.19 -0.91
N ASN A 61 26.68 11.32 -0.51
CA ASN A 61 26.81 10.48 0.70
C ASN A 61 25.91 9.23 0.59
N GLY A 62 26.42 8.08 1.03
CA GLY A 62 25.71 6.80 1.03
C GLY A 62 24.97 6.58 2.34
N SER A 63 23.80 7.19 2.51
CA SER A 63 22.86 6.82 3.58
C SER A 63 21.75 5.91 3.03
N THR A 64 22.01 4.60 2.98
CA THR A 64 20.98 3.62 2.61
C THR A 64 19.76 3.72 3.53
N GLY A 65 19.97 4.06 4.81
CA GLY A 65 18.90 4.21 5.79
C GLY A 65 17.90 5.35 5.51
N GLY A 66 18.27 6.38 4.75
CA GLY A 66 17.32 7.45 4.37
C GLY A 66 16.33 7.00 3.30
N ARG A 67 16.78 6.16 2.37
CA ARG A 67 15.93 5.64 1.29
C ARG A 67 14.96 4.60 1.83
N ASP A 68 15.44 3.66 2.64
CA ASP A 68 14.60 2.61 3.25
C ASP A 68 13.51 3.20 4.16
N ALA A 69 13.83 4.24 4.93
CA ALA A 69 12.84 4.95 5.74
C ALA A 69 11.80 5.68 4.88
N THR A 70 12.22 6.30 3.77
CA THR A 70 11.32 6.98 2.82
C THR A 70 10.41 5.97 2.11
N ASP A 71 10.94 4.81 1.74
CA ASP A 71 10.20 3.72 1.10
C ASP A 71 9.20 3.10 2.08
N GLY A 72 9.60 2.87 3.35
CA GLY A 72 8.70 2.43 4.41
C GLY A 72 7.55 3.41 4.63
N ALA A 73 7.83 4.72 4.69
CA ALA A 73 6.79 5.75 4.83
C ALA A 73 5.85 5.80 3.62
N ARG A 74 6.38 5.63 2.40
CA ARG A 74 5.58 5.56 1.17
C ARG A 74 4.68 4.33 1.16
N LEU A 75 5.21 3.15 1.53
CA LEU A 75 4.45 1.91 1.64
C LEU A 75 3.34 2.00 2.69
N THR A 76 3.63 2.56 3.86
CA THR A 76 2.61 2.78 4.90
C THR A 76 1.49 3.70 4.42
N ARG A 77 1.82 4.79 3.71
CA ARG A 77 0.81 5.66 3.11
C ARG A 77 -0.02 4.93 2.05
N ALA A 78 0.60 4.07 1.25
CA ALA A 78 -0.09 3.29 0.23
C ALA A 78 -1.07 2.29 0.85
N VAL A 79 -0.68 1.62 1.95
CA VAL A 79 -1.58 0.76 2.75
C VAL A 79 -2.78 1.57 3.25
N ARG A 80 -2.54 2.73 3.86
CA ARG A 80 -3.63 3.59 4.37
C ARG A 80 -4.62 3.98 3.26
N ALA A 81 -4.10 4.42 2.12
CA ALA A 81 -4.93 4.78 0.97
C ALA A 81 -5.76 3.61 0.43
N ALA A 82 -5.22 2.38 0.47
CA ALA A 82 -5.96 1.18 0.08
C ALA A 82 -7.13 0.88 1.04
N VAL A 83 -6.88 0.97 2.35
CA VAL A 83 -7.92 0.76 3.38
C VAL A 83 -9.00 1.83 3.31
N ASP A 84 -8.63 3.10 3.13
CA ASP A 84 -9.58 4.20 2.95
C ASP A 84 -10.46 4.00 1.71
N ALA A 85 -9.92 3.41 0.64
CA ALA A 85 -10.69 3.05 -0.55
C ALA A 85 -11.75 1.98 -0.28
N VAL A 86 -11.38 0.94 0.48
CA VAL A 86 -12.30 -0.12 0.91
C VAL A 86 -13.43 0.45 1.76
N LEU A 87 -13.11 1.28 2.75
CA LEU A 87 -14.10 1.93 3.61
C LEU A 87 -15.08 2.81 2.82
N ARG A 88 -14.55 3.63 1.91
CA ARG A 88 -15.35 4.57 1.11
C ARG A 88 -16.35 3.87 0.18
N ILE A 89 -15.98 2.72 -0.37
CA ILE A 89 -16.83 1.97 -1.32
C ILE A 89 -17.74 0.97 -0.61
N GLY A 90 -17.23 0.31 0.43
CA GLY A 90 -17.93 -0.77 1.10
C GLY A 90 -19.00 -0.31 2.08
N GLY A 91 -18.88 0.92 2.62
CA GLY A 91 -19.80 1.46 3.62
C GLY A 91 -19.73 0.77 5.00
N ALA A 92 -18.93 -0.30 5.11
CA ALA A 92 -18.69 -1.04 6.34
C ALA A 92 -17.84 -0.23 7.32
N ARG A 93 -18.10 -0.45 8.61
CA ARG A 93 -17.42 0.15 9.75
C ARG A 93 -16.76 -0.95 10.60
N PRO A 94 -15.76 -0.62 11.42
CA PRO A 94 -15.30 -1.52 12.46
C PRO A 94 -16.49 -1.99 13.32
N GLY A 95 -16.61 -3.31 13.50
CA GLY A 95 -17.69 -4.01 14.17
C GLY A 95 -18.70 -4.70 13.24
N ASP A 96 -18.69 -4.40 11.93
CA ASP A 96 -19.67 -4.95 10.98
C ASP A 96 -19.39 -6.42 10.59
N LYS A 97 -18.33 -7.03 11.14
CA LYS A 97 -17.85 -8.39 10.83
C LYS A 97 -17.50 -8.55 9.35
N THR A 98 -16.61 -7.69 8.89
CA THR A 98 -16.13 -7.65 7.51
C THR A 98 -14.61 -7.57 7.45
N LEU A 99 -14.05 -7.53 6.24
CA LEU A 99 -12.62 -7.27 6.01
C LEU A 99 -12.12 -6.01 6.74
N VAL A 100 -12.99 -5.01 6.97
CA VAL A 100 -12.67 -3.77 7.66
C VAL A 100 -12.12 -4.02 9.06
N ASP A 101 -12.63 -5.04 9.76
CA ASP A 101 -12.21 -5.40 11.12
C ASP A 101 -10.76 -5.85 11.19
N ALA A 102 -10.21 -6.38 10.09
CA ALA A 102 -8.79 -6.69 9.99
C ALA A 102 -7.99 -5.54 9.39
N ALA A 103 -8.51 -4.90 8.34
CA ALA A 103 -7.78 -3.94 7.53
C ALA A 103 -7.50 -2.61 8.26
N VAL A 104 -8.45 -2.13 9.07
CA VAL A 104 -8.28 -0.88 9.82
C VAL A 104 -7.23 -1.04 10.93
N PRO A 105 -7.31 -2.06 11.81
CA PRO A 105 -6.27 -2.31 12.81
C PRO A 105 -4.88 -2.54 12.21
N PHE A 106 -4.80 -3.18 11.04
CA PHE A 106 -3.53 -3.30 10.31
C PHE A 106 -2.93 -1.92 9.99
N ALA A 107 -3.69 -1.07 9.30
CA ALA A 107 -3.21 0.24 8.85
C ALA A 107 -2.82 1.15 10.02
N ASP A 108 -3.67 1.21 11.06
CA ASP A 108 -3.43 2.02 12.26
C ASP A 108 -2.15 1.55 12.97
N ARG A 109 -1.97 0.23 13.11
CA ARG A 109 -0.81 -0.33 13.80
C ARG A 109 0.48 -0.16 13.02
N LEU A 110 0.42 -0.25 11.69
CA LEU A 110 1.56 -0.04 10.80
C LEU A 110 2.04 1.41 10.89
N GLU A 111 1.12 2.38 10.81
CA GLU A 111 1.41 3.81 10.94
C GLU A 111 2.01 4.14 12.31
N ALA A 112 1.42 3.60 13.39
CA ALA A 112 1.89 3.85 14.74
C ALA A 112 3.28 3.24 15.05
N ALA A 113 3.62 2.05 14.53
CA ALA A 113 4.94 1.44 14.79
C ALA A 113 6.06 1.97 13.91
N LEU A 114 5.75 2.44 12.70
CA LEU A 114 6.79 2.75 11.72
C LEU A 114 7.90 3.67 12.26
N PRO A 115 7.62 4.78 12.97
CA PRO A 115 8.65 5.70 13.43
C PRO A 115 9.64 5.11 14.44
N SER A 116 9.22 4.10 15.21
CA SER A 116 10.00 3.55 16.33
C SER A 116 10.59 2.17 16.04
N ALA A 117 9.90 1.34 15.27
CA ALA A 117 10.27 -0.06 15.04
C ALA A 117 10.91 -0.30 13.66
N GLY A 118 10.77 0.64 12.73
CA GLY A 118 11.11 0.42 11.31
C GLY A 118 10.11 -0.49 10.60
N PHE A 119 10.17 -0.53 9.27
CA PHE A 119 9.11 -1.10 8.44
C PHE A 119 8.83 -2.59 8.70
N ALA A 120 9.87 -3.43 8.74
CA ALA A 120 9.70 -4.87 8.91
C ALA A 120 9.04 -5.24 10.26
N ALA A 121 9.49 -4.62 11.35
CA ALA A 121 8.89 -4.85 12.65
C ALA A 121 7.48 -4.23 12.75
N ALA A 122 7.25 -3.07 12.14
CA ALA A 122 5.93 -2.44 12.08
C ALA A 122 4.92 -3.31 11.33
N TRP A 123 5.32 -3.89 10.20
CA TRP A 123 4.52 -4.84 9.43
C TRP A 123 4.14 -6.08 10.24
N ALA A 124 5.09 -6.69 10.94
CA ALA A 124 4.83 -7.86 11.78
C ALA A 124 3.87 -7.54 12.93
N GLN A 125 3.96 -6.34 13.52
CA GLN A 125 3.04 -5.88 14.55
C GLN A 125 1.63 -5.61 13.99
N ALA A 126 1.55 -5.00 12.80
CA ALA A 126 0.30 -4.75 12.10
C ALA A 126 -0.43 -6.04 11.71
N ALA A 127 0.29 -7.04 11.20
CA ALA A 127 -0.28 -8.34 10.88
C ALA A 127 -0.89 -9.03 12.10
N ARG A 128 -0.22 -8.98 13.26
CA ARG A 128 -0.77 -9.50 14.52
C ARG A 128 -2.06 -8.78 14.94
N ALA A 129 -2.06 -7.45 14.92
CA ALA A 129 -3.26 -6.67 15.25
C ALA A 129 -4.44 -6.99 14.32
N ALA A 130 -4.18 -7.21 13.03
CA ALA A 130 -5.21 -7.61 12.07
C ALA A 130 -5.78 -9.00 12.37
N SER A 131 -4.94 -9.97 12.71
CA SER A 131 -5.37 -11.33 13.09
C SER A 131 -6.20 -11.32 14.36
N GLU A 132 -5.73 -10.65 15.41
CA GLU A 132 -6.44 -10.54 16.69
C GLU A 132 -7.82 -9.88 16.51
N ALA A 133 -7.91 -8.83 15.69
CA ALA A 133 -9.17 -8.14 15.43
C ALA A 133 -10.14 -8.94 14.54
N ALA A 134 -9.63 -9.79 13.65
CA ALA A 134 -10.47 -10.66 12.82
C ALA A 134 -11.08 -11.84 13.59
N GLU A 135 -10.44 -12.26 14.68
CA GLU A 135 -10.88 -13.37 15.53
C GLU A 135 -11.85 -12.96 16.65
N ALA A 136 -11.97 -11.66 16.93
CA ALA A 136 -12.82 -11.09 17.97
C ALA A 136 -14.31 -11.00 17.56
#